data_AF-A0A9D9QFQ1-F1
#
_entry.id   AF-A0A9D9QFQ1-F1
#
_cell.length_a   1.000
_cell.length_b   1.000
_cell.length_c   1.000
_cell.angle_alpha   90.00
_cell.angle_beta   90.00
_cell.angle_gamma   90.00
#
_symmetry.space_group_name_H-M   'P 1'
#
loop_
_entity.id
_entity.type
_entity.pdbx_description
1 polymer ?
#
loop_
_entity_poly.entity_id
_entity_poly.type
_entity_poly.pdbx_seq_one_letter_code
_entity_poly.pdbx_strand_id
1 'polypeptide(L)'
;MKRLVSKFILAGFVIAGLTSCFKDLEPTPLGPDGRQKLSDDQVFWNVVGKLVGMDQMTPDYEGKTFTPTIGSPDNGDGSVRIVGVNSLKAAVDRYNTLTGSDIDVNTSSHTWSNPNIGSLIWNKADGKTAWGTVDVSVPSVPGLQKIIYRSAEQGDT
;
A
#
# COMPACT_ATOMS: atom_id res chain seq x y z
N MET A 1 -46.28 48.03 -13.96
CA MET A 1 -45.71 48.95 -14.96
C MET A 1 -44.22 48.66 -15.12
N LYS A 2 -43.76 48.64 -16.38
CA LYS A 2 -42.40 48.85 -16.91
C LYS A 2 -41.23 47.97 -16.43
N ARG A 3 -40.75 47.18 -17.40
CA ARG A 3 -39.42 46.56 -17.54
C ARG A 3 -38.29 47.59 -17.37
N LEU A 4 -37.13 47.16 -16.89
CA LEU A 4 -35.87 47.50 -17.53
C LEU A 4 -34.91 46.31 -17.51
N VAL A 5 -34.37 46.04 -18.68
CA VAL A 5 -33.40 45.02 -19.05
C VAL A 5 -32.02 45.63 -18.86
N SER A 6 -31.04 44.89 -18.34
CA SER A 6 -29.64 45.17 -18.69
C SER A 6 -28.89 43.87 -18.93
N LYS A 7 -28.27 43.85 -20.11
CA LYS A 7 -27.56 42.76 -20.74
C LYS A 7 -26.13 42.73 -20.22
N PHE A 8 -25.59 41.56 -19.94
CA PHE A 8 -24.18 41.28 -20.21
C PHE A 8 -24.09 39.95 -20.96
N ILE A 9 -23.35 40.01 -22.06
CA ILE A 9 -23.19 39.02 -23.12
C ILE A 9 -21.69 38.65 -23.17
N LEU A 10 -21.41 37.42 -23.62
CA LEU A 10 -20.12 36.84 -24.08
C LEU A 10 -19.12 36.45 -22.98
N ALA A 11 -18.41 35.32 -23.02
CA ALA A 11 -18.13 34.30 -24.03
C ALA A 11 -17.87 32.96 -23.29
N GLY A 12 -18.17 31.76 -23.77
CA GLY A 12 -17.95 31.27 -25.13
C GLY A 12 -16.58 30.58 -25.22
N PHE A 13 -16.39 29.43 -24.57
CA PHE A 13 -15.31 28.50 -24.89
C PHE A 13 -15.91 27.16 -25.34
N VAL A 14 -16.08 27.06 -26.65
CA VAL A 14 -16.23 25.78 -27.36
C VAL A 14 -14.82 25.31 -27.63
N ILE A 15 -14.38 24.25 -26.94
CA ILE A 15 -13.20 23.49 -27.36
C ILE A 15 -13.75 22.28 -28.14
N ALA A 16 -13.90 22.47 -29.44
CA ALA A 16 -14.05 21.37 -30.39
C ALA A 16 -12.64 20.92 -30.80
N GLY A 17 -12.38 19.61 -30.67
CA GLY A 17 -11.24 18.96 -31.31
C GLY A 17 -10.32 18.23 -30.36
N LEU A 18 -10.66 16.98 -30.02
CA LEU A 18 -9.73 15.85 -29.95
C LEU A 18 -10.57 14.56 -29.89
N THR A 19 -10.94 14.06 -31.06
CA THR A 19 -11.40 12.68 -31.25
C THR A 19 -10.19 11.75 -31.20
N SER A 20 -10.02 11.02 -30.10
CA SER A 20 -9.44 9.66 -30.12
C SER A 20 -9.56 8.99 -28.74
N CYS A 21 -10.31 7.88 -28.71
CA CYS A 21 -10.20 6.78 -27.74
C CYS A 21 -10.56 7.04 -26.27
N PHE A 22 -11.81 7.41 -25.98
CA PHE A 22 -12.45 6.96 -24.73
C PHE A 22 -13.35 5.77 -25.09
N LYS A 23 -12.76 4.57 -25.13
CA LYS A 23 -13.55 3.35 -24.96
C LYS A 23 -14.08 3.41 -23.53
N ASP A 24 -15.41 3.45 -23.43
CA ASP A 24 -16.25 3.07 -22.30
C ASP A 24 -15.51 2.97 -20.95
N LEU A 25 -15.53 4.07 -20.18
CA LEU A 25 -15.43 3.95 -18.73
C LEU A 25 -16.73 3.29 -18.25
N GLU A 26 -16.76 1.96 -18.27
CA GLU A 26 -17.75 1.24 -17.48
C GLU A 26 -17.59 1.69 -16.01
N PRO A 27 -18.66 2.17 -15.36
CA PRO A 27 -18.58 2.59 -13.97
C PRO A 27 -18.17 1.39 -13.12
N THR A 28 -17.09 1.56 -12.34
CA THR A 28 -16.62 0.50 -11.43
C THR A 28 -17.78 0.09 -10.52
N PRO A 29 -18.12 -1.21 -10.43
CA PRO A 29 -19.25 -1.64 -9.63
C PRO A 29 -19.03 -1.27 -8.16
N LEU A 30 -20.05 -0.62 -7.58
CA LEU A 30 -20.09 -0.31 -6.16
C LEU A 30 -20.30 -1.60 -5.37
N GLY A 31 -19.56 -1.75 -4.27
CA GLY A 31 -19.75 -2.81 -3.29
C GLY A 31 -21.09 -2.68 -2.57
N PRO A 32 -21.52 -3.71 -1.81
CA PRO A 32 -22.79 -3.72 -1.08
C PRO A 32 -22.91 -2.61 -0.01
N ASP A 33 -21.81 -1.95 0.32
CA ASP A 33 -21.69 -0.82 1.25
C ASP A 33 -21.61 0.55 0.54
N GLY A 34 -21.79 0.59 -0.78
CA GLY A 34 -21.74 1.82 -1.58
C GLY A 34 -20.32 2.37 -1.80
N ARG A 35 -19.27 1.64 -1.39
CA ARG A 35 -17.87 2.01 -1.68
C ARG A 35 -17.42 1.38 -3.00
N GLN A 36 -16.48 2.02 -3.67
CA GLN A 36 -15.88 1.48 -4.88
C GLN A 36 -15.15 0.18 -4.52
N LYS A 37 -15.57 -0.96 -5.10
CA LYS A 37 -14.86 -2.22 -4.92
C LYS A 37 -13.51 -2.09 -5.61
N LEU A 38 -12.43 -2.24 -4.86
CA LEU A 38 -11.09 -2.28 -5.45
C LEU A 38 -10.99 -3.50 -6.37
N SER A 39 -10.36 -3.33 -7.53
CA SER A 39 -9.99 -4.47 -8.37
C SER A 39 -8.93 -5.33 -7.68
N ASP A 40 -8.82 -6.59 -8.07
CA ASP A 40 -7.82 -7.49 -7.51
C ASP A 40 -6.39 -6.93 -7.71
N ASP A 41 -6.13 -6.28 -8.86
CA ASP A 41 -4.90 -5.54 -9.15
C ASP A 41 -4.64 -4.42 -8.16
N GLN A 42 -5.66 -3.63 -7.81
CA GLN A 42 -5.53 -2.54 -6.85
C GLN A 42 -5.23 -3.08 -5.45
N VAL A 43 -5.85 -4.20 -5.07
CA VAL A 43 -5.58 -4.86 -3.79
C VAL A 43 -4.16 -5.44 -3.77
N PHE A 44 -3.74 -6.11 -4.85
CA PHE A 44 -2.39 -6.65 -5.02
C PHE A 44 -1.33 -5.56 -4.87
N TRP A 45 -1.44 -4.50 -5.67
CA TRP A 45 -0.46 -3.42 -5.69
C TRP A 45 -0.48 -2.56 -4.43
N ASN A 46 -1.61 -2.46 -3.73
CA ASN A 46 -1.67 -1.80 -2.42
C ASN A 46 -0.74 -2.45 -1.39
N VAL A 47 -0.47 -3.75 -1.49
CA VAL A 47 0.40 -4.47 -0.54
C VAL A 47 1.77 -4.69 -1.16
N VAL A 48 1.82 -5.36 -2.32
CA VAL A 48 3.07 -5.73 -2.99
C VAL A 48 3.87 -4.49 -3.40
N GLY A 49 3.21 -3.44 -3.89
CA GLY A 49 3.88 -2.19 -4.27
C GLY A 49 4.62 -1.51 -3.10
N LYS A 50 4.18 -1.72 -1.86
CA LYS A 50 4.86 -1.23 -0.65
C LYS A 50 6.10 -2.06 -0.28
N LEU A 51 6.23 -3.27 -0.81
CA LEU A 51 7.35 -4.18 -0.57
C LEU A 51 8.46 -4.05 -1.62
N VAL A 52 8.10 -3.81 -2.89
CA VAL A 52 9.00 -4.00 -4.05
C VAL A 52 9.35 -2.71 -4.80
N GLY A 53 8.68 -1.59 -4.47
CA GLY A 53 8.92 -0.30 -5.12
C GLY A 53 7.98 -0.07 -6.32
N MET A 54 7.64 1.19 -6.57
CA MET A 54 6.64 1.54 -7.59
C MET A 54 7.15 1.38 -9.03
N ASP A 55 8.47 1.35 -9.24
CA ASP A 55 9.12 1.15 -10.54
C ASP A 55 8.92 -0.27 -11.09
N GLN A 56 8.55 -1.23 -10.24
CA GLN A 56 8.24 -2.61 -10.63
C GLN A 56 6.75 -2.84 -10.91
N MET A 57 5.90 -1.81 -10.79
CA MET A 57 4.46 -1.93 -11.03
C MET A 57 4.16 -2.06 -12.52
N THR A 58 3.73 -3.26 -12.93
CA THR A 58 3.32 -3.53 -14.32
C THR A 58 1.92 -4.15 -14.38
N PRO A 59 1.14 -3.92 -15.46
CA PRO A 59 -0.15 -4.57 -15.64
C PRO A 59 -0.08 -6.10 -15.81
N ASP A 60 1.07 -6.64 -16.22
CA ASP A 60 1.30 -8.07 -16.48
C ASP A 60 2.02 -8.75 -15.30
N TYR A 61 1.60 -8.45 -14.06
CA TYR A 61 2.27 -8.88 -12.83
C TYR A 61 1.97 -10.33 -12.42
N GLU A 62 0.91 -10.91 -12.94
CA GLU A 62 0.46 -12.25 -12.57
C GLU A 62 1.57 -13.29 -12.82
N GLY A 63 1.86 -14.09 -11.78
CA GLY A 63 2.90 -15.12 -11.84
C GLY A 63 4.35 -14.59 -11.82
N LYS A 64 4.56 -13.27 -11.79
CA LYS A 64 5.90 -12.68 -11.66
C LYS A 64 6.36 -12.66 -10.21
N THR A 65 7.68 -12.67 -10.06
CA THR A 65 8.36 -12.44 -8.79
C THR A 65 9.08 -11.11 -8.83
N PHE A 66 9.16 -10.47 -7.67
CA PHE A 66 9.66 -9.12 -7.51
C PHE A 66 10.73 -9.09 -6.42
N THR A 67 11.66 -8.13 -6.54
CA THR A 67 12.73 -7.97 -5.56
C THR A 67 12.29 -6.99 -4.48
N PRO A 68 12.41 -7.34 -3.18
CA PRO A 68 12.04 -6.42 -2.11
C PRO A 68 12.97 -5.20 -2.08
N THR A 69 12.38 -4.01 -2.04
CA THR A 69 13.10 -2.73 -1.89
C THR A 69 12.75 -2.00 -0.60
N ILE A 70 11.76 -2.48 0.16
CA ILE A 70 11.41 -1.94 1.47
C ILE A 70 12.59 -1.99 2.45
N GLY A 71 12.87 -0.90 3.15
CA GLY A 71 13.91 -0.86 4.19
C GLY A 71 15.32 -1.17 3.66
N SER A 72 16.20 -1.63 4.55
CA SER A 72 17.58 -2.05 4.25
C SER A 72 17.78 -3.53 4.62
N PRO A 73 18.68 -4.28 3.95
CA PRO A 73 18.96 -5.67 4.35
C PRO A 73 19.63 -5.73 5.74
N ASP A 74 19.33 -6.76 6.52
CA ASP A 74 19.95 -6.97 7.85
C ASP A 74 21.28 -7.72 7.70
N ASN A 75 22.40 -7.06 8.00
CA ASN A 75 23.75 -7.65 7.93
C ASN A 75 24.07 -8.35 6.59
N GLY A 76 23.47 -7.90 5.49
CA GLY A 76 23.64 -8.50 4.16
C GLY A 76 22.68 -9.67 3.87
N ASP A 77 21.85 -10.10 4.82
CA ASP A 77 20.73 -11.01 4.56
C ASP A 77 19.62 -10.25 3.82
N GLY A 78 19.45 -10.55 2.53
CA GLY A 78 18.43 -9.95 1.69
C GLY A 78 17.00 -10.39 2.04
N SER A 79 16.83 -11.50 2.76
CA SER A 79 15.53 -12.05 3.15
C SER A 79 14.90 -11.33 4.36
N VAL A 80 15.72 -10.57 5.08
CA VAL A 80 15.30 -9.76 6.23
C VAL A 80 15.49 -8.28 5.90
N ARG A 81 14.45 -7.48 6.07
CA ARG A 81 14.48 -6.04 5.81
C ARG A 81 14.22 -5.23 7.07
N ILE A 82 15.11 -4.30 7.37
CA ILE A 82 15.00 -3.37 8.48
C ILE A 82 14.32 -2.10 8.00
N VAL A 83 13.23 -1.71 8.66
CA VAL A 83 12.55 -0.44 8.46
C VAL A 83 12.74 0.41 9.71
N GLY A 84 13.43 1.53 9.54
CA GLY A 84 13.71 2.47 10.62
C GLY A 84 12.43 3.14 11.14
N VAL A 85 12.15 2.96 12.43
CA VAL A 85 11.06 3.66 13.14
C VAL A 85 11.51 4.06 14.55
N ASN A 86 10.92 5.11 15.11
CA ASN A 86 11.34 5.69 16.39
C ASN A 86 10.47 5.27 17.59
N SER A 87 9.44 4.45 17.38
CA SER A 87 8.52 4.05 18.44
C SER A 87 7.71 2.81 18.06
N LEU A 88 7.15 2.13 19.07
CA LEU A 88 6.19 1.05 18.87
C LEU A 88 4.94 1.51 18.10
N LYS A 89 4.45 2.72 18.38
CA LYS A 89 3.30 3.27 17.64
C LYS A 89 3.62 3.41 16.15
N ALA A 90 4.79 3.95 15.81
CA ALA A 90 5.20 4.07 14.41
C ALA A 90 5.35 2.70 13.72
N ALA A 91 5.83 1.67 14.43
CA ALA A 91 5.90 0.31 13.90
C ALA A 91 4.50 -0.25 13.58
N VAL A 92 3.54 -0.07 14.49
CA VAL A 92 2.13 -0.47 14.29
C VAL A 92 1.49 0.30 13.14
N ASP A 93 1.67 1.63 13.09
CA ASP A 93 1.13 2.47 12.02
C ASP A 93 1.67 2.03 10.64
N ARG A 94 2.95 1.61 10.57
CA ARG A 94 3.55 1.04 9.33
C ARG A 94 2.91 -0.27 8.94
N TYR A 95 2.69 -1.19 9.88
CA TYR A 95 2.00 -2.45 9.61
C TYR A 95 0.55 -2.20 9.13
N ASN A 96 -0.21 -1.36 9.83
CA ASN A 96 -1.58 -0.98 9.44
C ASN A 96 -1.61 -0.33 8.06
N THR A 97 -0.63 0.52 7.73
CA THR A 97 -0.52 1.10 6.38
C THR A 97 -0.23 0.02 5.32
N LEU A 98 0.58 -0.98 5.65
CA LEU A 98 0.93 -2.08 4.75
C LEU A 98 -0.29 -2.97 4.45
N THR A 99 -1.05 -3.34 5.48
CA THR A 99 -2.12 -4.35 5.39
C THR A 99 -3.53 -3.78 5.26
N GLY A 100 -3.74 -2.52 5.62
CA GLY A 100 -5.07 -1.94 5.84
C GLY A 100 -5.74 -2.40 7.13
N SER A 101 -4.99 -3.06 8.03
CA SER A 101 -5.48 -3.47 9.35
C SER A 101 -5.61 -2.27 10.30
N ASP A 102 -6.26 -2.50 11.43
CA ASP A 102 -6.41 -1.52 12.52
C ASP A 102 -6.05 -2.18 13.86
N ILE A 103 -4.77 -2.55 14.01
CA ILE A 103 -4.25 -3.07 15.29
C ILE A 103 -3.69 -1.92 16.13
N ASP A 104 -3.64 -2.11 17.45
CA ASP A 104 -3.09 -1.14 18.39
C ASP A 104 -1.72 -1.55 18.95
N VAL A 105 -1.11 -0.68 19.75
CA VAL A 105 0.19 -0.92 20.40
C VAL A 105 0.18 -2.06 21.43
N ASN A 106 -1.00 -2.54 21.85
CA ASN A 106 -1.14 -3.65 22.79
C ASN A 106 -1.25 -5.00 22.07
N THR A 107 -1.43 -4.99 20.75
CA THR A 107 -1.58 -6.19 19.94
C THR A 107 -0.25 -6.96 19.88
N SER A 108 -0.21 -8.11 20.57
CA SER A 108 0.98 -8.97 20.62
C SER A 108 1.25 -9.67 19.29
N SER A 109 0.20 -10.11 18.59
CA SER A 109 0.32 -10.75 17.28
C SER A 109 -0.96 -10.52 16.46
N HIS A 110 -0.82 -10.44 15.14
CA HIS A 110 -1.94 -10.32 14.21
C HIS A 110 -1.57 -10.91 12.85
N THR A 111 -2.46 -11.70 12.26
CA THR A 111 -2.28 -12.28 10.92
C THR A 111 -3.20 -11.57 9.94
N TRP A 112 -2.60 -10.91 8.95
CA TRP A 112 -3.30 -10.47 7.76
C TRP A 112 -3.10 -11.52 6.65
N SER A 113 -4.15 -11.80 5.88
CA SER A 113 -4.07 -12.70 4.72
C SER A 113 -5.00 -12.27 3.59
N ASN A 114 -4.58 -12.55 2.36
CA ASN A 114 -5.37 -12.39 1.17
C ASN A 114 -5.05 -13.54 0.19
N PRO A 115 -6.06 -14.25 -0.37
CA PRO A 115 -5.83 -15.40 -1.25
C PRO A 115 -4.94 -15.14 -2.47
N ASN A 116 -4.97 -13.91 -3.00
CA ASN A 116 -4.25 -13.51 -4.20
C ASN A 116 -2.87 -12.92 -3.91
N ILE A 117 -2.52 -12.70 -2.64
CA ILE A 117 -1.28 -12.02 -2.23
C ILE A 117 -0.43 -12.90 -1.32
N GLY A 118 -1.04 -13.58 -0.34
CA GLY A 118 -0.33 -14.30 0.71
C GLY A 118 -0.68 -13.80 2.10
N SER A 119 0.27 -13.86 3.04
CA SER A 119 0.06 -13.45 4.43
C SER A 119 1.21 -12.64 5.02
N LEU A 120 0.86 -11.83 6.02
CA LEU A 120 1.75 -10.97 6.79
C LEU A 120 1.38 -11.09 8.27
N ILE A 121 2.32 -11.59 9.08
CA ILE A 121 2.09 -11.85 10.50
C ILE A 121 2.87 -10.84 11.34
N TRP A 122 2.15 -9.89 11.95
CA TRP A 122 2.73 -8.99 12.95
C TRP A 122 3.04 -9.75 14.24
N ASN A 123 4.20 -9.44 14.82
CA ASN A 123 4.59 -9.86 16.16
C ASN A 123 5.22 -8.68 16.90
N LYS A 124 4.67 -8.34 18.06
CA LYS A 124 5.24 -7.33 18.96
C LYS A 124 6.53 -7.86 19.57
N ALA A 125 7.58 -7.04 19.57
CA ALA A 125 8.86 -7.38 20.17
C ALA A 125 9.01 -6.75 21.57
N ASP A 126 10.14 -7.02 22.23
CA ASP A 126 10.43 -6.59 23.60
C ASP A 126 10.83 -5.11 23.73
N GLY A 127 11.01 -4.40 22.61
CA GLY A 127 11.45 -3.00 22.58
C GLY A 127 12.94 -2.79 22.81
N LYS A 128 13.74 -3.86 22.97
CA LYS A 128 15.20 -3.76 23.14
C LYS A 128 15.92 -3.88 21.80
N THR A 129 15.56 -4.88 21.00
CA THR A 129 16.19 -5.16 19.70
C THR A 129 15.32 -4.68 18.54
N ALA A 130 14.01 -4.60 18.75
CA ALA A 130 13.04 -4.09 17.80
C ALA A 130 11.76 -3.69 18.53
N TRP A 131 10.93 -2.90 17.86
CA TRP A 131 9.56 -2.62 18.28
C TRP A 131 8.59 -3.74 17.86
N GLY A 132 8.84 -4.36 16.71
CA GLY A 132 8.06 -5.48 16.21
C GLY A 132 8.65 -6.06 14.93
N THR A 133 8.17 -7.24 14.57
CA THR A 133 8.55 -7.93 13.33
C THR A 133 7.31 -8.31 12.54
N VAL A 134 7.49 -8.50 11.23
CA VAL A 134 6.47 -9.06 10.35
C VAL A 134 7.06 -10.27 9.65
N ASP A 135 6.47 -11.45 9.86
CA ASP A 135 6.79 -12.61 9.03
C ASP A 135 6.03 -12.49 7.71
N VAL A 136 6.75 -12.66 6.60
CA VAL A 136 6.25 -12.40 5.25
C VAL A 136 6.15 -13.72 4.50
N SER A 137 4.96 -14.02 4.01
CA SER A 137 4.68 -15.15 3.12
C SER A 137 3.89 -14.66 1.92
N VAL A 138 4.59 -14.00 0.99
CA VAL A 138 4.02 -13.39 -0.22
C VAL A 138 4.69 -14.04 -1.43
N PRO A 139 4.01 -14.96 -2.17
CA PRO A 139 4.64 -15.73 -3.25
C PRO A 139 5.24 -14.87 -4.37
N SER A 140 4.68 -13.68 -4.62
CA SER A 140 5.21 -12.73 -5.61
C SER A 140 6.46 -12.00 -5.12
N VAL A 141 6.83 -12.08 -3.84
CA VAL A 141 8.06 -11.50 -3.27
C VAL A 141 8.82 -12.58 -2.50
N PRO A 142 9.25 -13.68 -3.14
CA PRO A 142 9.81 -14.85 -2.46
C PRO A 142 11.15 -14.57 -1.77
N GLY A 143 11.82 -13.49 -2.16
CA GLY A 143 13.06 -13.02 -1.55
C GLY A 143 12.88 -12.25 -0.24
N LEU A 144 11.65 -12.09 0.27
CA LEU A 144 11.38 -11.40 1.54
C LEU A 144 10.67 -12.34 2.50
N GLN A 145 11.30 -12.63 3.64
CA GLN A 145 10.75 -13.51 4.69
C GLN A 145 10.42 -12.76 5.97
N LYS A 146 11.09 -11.64 6.24
CA LYS A 146 10.89 -10.88 7.48
C LYS A 146 11.10 -9.38 7.30
N ILE A 147 10.26 -8.59 7.96
CA ILE A 147 10.48 -7.16 8.16
C ILE A 147 10.71 -6.92 9.65
N ILE A 148 11.71 -6.11 9.99
CA ILE A 148 12.01 -5.71 11.37
C ILE A 148 11.81 -4.20 11.49
N TYR A 149 10.95 -3.78 12.39
CA TYR A 149 10.74 -2.37 12.73
C TYR A 149 11.56 -2.02 13.97
N ARG A 150 12.63 -1.24 13.81
CA ARG A 150 13.52 -0.85 14.91
C ARG A 150 14.08 0.56 14.71
N SER A 151 14.55 1.21 15.78
CA SER A 151 15.30 2.47 15.68
C SER A 151 16.76 2.19 15.31
N ALA A 152 17.53 3.23 15.02
CA ALA A 152 18.98 3.09 14.78
C ALA A 152 19.74 2.64 16.05
N GLU A 153 19.21 2.96 17.23
CA GLU A 153 19.79 2.61 18.54
C GLU A 153 19.50 1.15 18.93
N GLN A 154 18.48 0.55 18.31
CA GLN A 154 18.10 -0.85 18.48
C GLN A 154 18.76 -1.65 17.34
N GLY A 155 19.72 -2.51 17.65
CA GLY A 155 20.41 -3.31 16.62
C GLY A 155 21.85 -3.69 16.94
N ASP A 156 22.46 -3.04 17.93
CA ASP A 156 23.76 -3.43 18.46
C ASP A 156 23.58 -4.34 19.68
N THR A 157 23.59 -5.65 19.46
CA THR A 157 23.86 -6.65 20.51
C THR A 157 25.00 -7.54 20.09
#